data_AF-K2NLH7-F1
#
_entry.id   AF-K2NLH7-F1
#
_cell.length_a   1.000
_cell.length_b   1.000
_cell.length_c   1.000
_cell.angle_alpha   90.00
_cell.angle_beta   90.00
_cell.angle_gamma   90.00
#
_symmetry.space_group_name_H-M   'P 1'
#
loop_
_entity.id
_entity.type
_entity.pdbx_description
1 polymer ?
#
loop_
_entity_poly.entity_id
_entity_poly.type
_entity_poly.pdbx_seq_one_letter_code
_entity_poly.pdbx_strand_id
1 'polypeptide(L)'
;MAGSVNKVILVGNLGADPEIRRLNSGDPVVNLRIATSETWRDRQSGERRERTEWHNVVIFNDNLAKVAEQYLKKGAKVYLEGQLQTRKWTDQNGQDRYTTEIVLQKFRGELQMLDARGQGGDAQVGYGGGQGNYGGGGSRGSDFGQSGPAESSGGGGGYSQNLDDEIPF
;
A
#
# COMPACT_ATOMS: atom_id res chain seq x y z
N MET A 1 5.34 -17.09 35.23
CA MET A 1 4.54 -17.26 34.00
C MET A 1 4.43 -15.90 33.32
N ALA A 2 4.75 -15.79 32.04
CA ALA A 2 4.39 -14.63 31.22
C ALA A 2 3.01 -14.93 30.61
N GLY A 3 1.96 -14.25 31.10
CA GLY A 3 0.55 -14.59 30.84
C GLY A 3 -0.20 -13.59 29.97
N SER A 4 0.48 -12.71 29.24
CA SER A 4 -0.18 -11.72 28.38
C SER A 4 0.51 -11.61 27.02
N VAL A 5 -0.27 -11.21 26.02
CA VAL A 5 0.20 -10.94 24.66
C VAL A 5 -0.12 -9.48 24.35
N ASN A 6 0.89 -8.74 23.93
CA ASN A 6 0.75 -7.40 23.38
C ASN A 6 1.40 -7.41 22.00
N LYS A 7 0.57 -7.41 20.95
CA LYS A 7 0.99 -7.43 19.55
C LYS A 7 0.07 -6.50 18.78
N VAL A 8 0.68 -5.64 17.95
CA VAL A 8 -0.01 -4.78 17.00
C VAL A 8 0.48 -5.14 15.62
N ILE A 9 -0.45 -5.37 14.70
CA ILE A 9 -0.15 -5.61 13.29
C ILE A 9 -0.82 -4.51 12.49
N LEU A 10 -0.05 -3.85 11.63
CA LEU A 10 -0.55 -2.84 10.71
C LEU A 10 -0.11 -3.13 9.29
N VAL A 11 -1.01 -2.88 8.34
CA VAL A 11 -0.67 -2.68 6.95
C VAL A 11 -1.18 -1.29 6.57
N GLY A 12 -0.27 -0.41 6.19
CA GLY A 12 -0.60 0.99 5.95
C GLY A 12 0.44 1.70 5.11
N ASN A 13 0.22 3.00 4.92
CA ASN A 13 1.09 3.85 4.12
C ASN A 13 1.75 4.91 5.00
N LEU A 14 3.01 5.23 4.72
CA LEU A 14 3.72 6.33 5.39
C LEU A 14 3.08 7.68 5.01
N GLY A 15 2.68 8.48 5.99
CA GLY A 15 2.14 9.83 5.77
C GLY A 15 3.20 10.89 5.49
N ALA A 16 4.43 10.64 5.94
CA ALA A 16 5.60 11.49 5.78
C ALA A 16 6.85 10.62 5.63
N ASP A 17 7.97 11.23 5.25
CA ASP A 17 9.25 10.55 5.24
C ASP A 17 9.65 10.11 6.67
N PRO A 18 10.41 9.02 6.85
CA PRO A 18 10.88 8.58 8.15
C PRO A 18 11.68 9.66 8.88
N GLU A 19 11.33 9.93 10.14
CA GLU A 19 12.10 10.84 11.00
C GLU A 19 13.15 10.03 11.76
N ILE A 20 14.44 10.27 11.47
CA ILE A 20 15.56 9.54 12.05
C ILE A 20 16.26 10.40 13.08
N ARG A 21 16.44 9.87 14.29
CA ARG A 21 17.21 10.51 15.35
C ARG A 21 18.28 9.54 15.85
N ARG A 22 19.46 10.06 16.19
CA ARG A 22 20.51 9.27 16.83
C ARG A 22 20.55 9.63 18.30
N LEU A 23 20.50 8.63 19.17
CA LEU A 23 20.65 8.83 20.61
C LEU A 23 22.11 9.14 20.95
N ASN A 24 22.37 9.62 22.16
CA ASN A 24 23.74 9.87 22.65
C ASN A 24 24.62 8.60 22.63
N SER A 25 24.01 7.41 22.65
CA SER A 25 24.70 6.12 22.49
C SER A 25 25.14 5.82 21.05
N GLY A 26 24.69 6.61 20.06
CA GLY A 26 24.87 6.35 18.64
C GLY A 26 23.76 5.51 17.99
N ASP A 27 22.89 4.91 18.81
CA ASP A 27 21.79 4.05 18.34
C ASP A 27 20.76 4.87 17.55
N PRO A 28 20.33 4.40 16.36
CA PRO A 28 19.29 5.05 15.58
C PRO A 28 17.90 4.76 16.17
N VAL A 29 17.05 5.77 16.18
CA VAL A 29 15.64 5.67 16.50
C VAL A 29 14.86 6.27 15.34
N VAL A 30 13.92 5.49 14.79
CA VAL A 30 13.10 5.93 13.66
C VAL A 30 11.66 6.12 14.11
N ASN A 31 11.12 7.29 13.82
CA ASN A 31 9.73 7.65 14.05
C ASN A 31 9.00 7.62 12.70
N LEU A 32 7.93 6.81 12.61
CA LEU A 32 7.06 6.72 11.43
C LEU A 32 5.64 7.14 11.77
N ARG A 33 4.96 7.74 10.79
CA ARG A 33 3.53 8.06 10.85
C ARG A 33 2.79 7.24 9.81
N ILE A 34 1.97 6.29 10.25
CA ILE A 34 1.30 5.31 9.38
C ILE A 34 -0.20 5.58 9.32
N ALA A 35 -0.74 5.70 8.12
CA ALA A 35 -2.17 5.80 7.87
C ALA A 35 -2.78 4.42 7.58
N THR A 36 -3.94 4.13 8.18
CA THR A 36 -4.84 3.04 7.77
C THR A 36 -6.24 3.59 7.58
N SER A 37 -6.92 3.21 6.51
CA SER A 37 -8.25 3.72 6.16
C SER A 37 -9.28 2.60 6.14
N GLU A 38 -10.45 2.85 6.74
CA GLU A 38 -11.62 1.99 6.66
C GLU A 38 -12.74 2.72 5.91
N THR A 39 -13.44 2.00 5.02
CA THR A 39 -14.60 2.51 4.30
C THR A 39 -15.82 1.68 4.69
N TRP A 40 -16.94 2.33 5.03
CA TRP A 40 -18.20 1.66 5.31
C TRP A 40 -19.38 2.45 4.75
N ARG A 41 -20.55 1.82 4.68
CA ARG A 41 -21.81 2.49 4.32
C ARG A 41 -22.55 2.86 5.60
N ASP A 42 -22.91 4.14 5.75
CA ASP A 42 -23.69 4.60 6.89
C ASP A 42 -25.10 4.00 6.84
N ARG A 43 -25.57 3.45 7.97
CA ARG A 43 -26.86 2.74 8.02
C ARG A 43 -28.06 3.68 8.00
N GLN A 44 -27.90 4.95 8.38
CA GLN A 44 -28.99 5.92 8.43
C GLN A 44 -29.10 6.69 7.12
N SER A 45 -27.98 7.21 6.61
CA SER A 45 -27.98 8.00 5.36
C SER A 45 -27.80 7.15 4.10
N GLY A 46 -27.27 5.93 4.21
CA GLY A 46 -26.95 5.09 3.07
C GLY A 46 -25.71 5.56 2.29
N GLU A 47 -25.01 6.60 2.77
CA GLU A 47 -23.83 7.17 2.11
C GLU A 47 -22.57 6.36 2.42
N ARG A 48 -21.60 6.39 1.51
CA ARG A 48 -20.27 5.82 1.73
C ARG A 48 -19.45 6.79 2.60
N ARG A 49 -18.95 6.31 3.73
CA ARG A 49 -18.06 7.04 4.65
C ARG A 49 -16.68 6.40 4.66
N GLU A 50 -15.68 7.22 4.98
CA GLU A 50 -14.28 6.80 5.12
C GLU A 50 -13.70 7.40 6.40
N ARG A 51 -12.88 6.61 7.11
CA ARG A 51 -12.15 7.05 8.29
C ARG A 51 -10.71 6.60 8.18
N THR A 52 -9.80 7.56 8.32
CA THR A 52 -8.37 7.30 8.38
C THR A 52 -7.89 7.40 9.83
N GLU A 53 -7.26 6.35 10.30
CA GLU A 53 -6.55 6.32 11.58
C GLU A 53 -5.05 6.51 11.36
N TRP A 54 -4.43 7.21 12.30
CA TRP A 54 -3.02 7.57 12.20
C TRP A 54 -2.23 7.07 13.39
N HIS A 55 -1.23 6.24 13.09
CA HIS A 55 -0.46 5.50 14.07
C HIS A 55 0.94 6.07 14.18
N ASN A 56 1.39 6.33 15.41
CA ASN A 56 2.78 6.66 15.69
C ASN A 56 3.55 5.37 15.94
N VAL A 57 4.56 5.11 15.11
CA VAL A 57 5.41 3.92 15.22
C VAL A 57 6.82 4.36 15.55
N VAL A 58 7.43 3.72 16.55
CA VAL A 58 8.79 4.00 17.01
C VAL A 58 9.63 2.73 16.89
N ILE A 59 10.72 2.81 16.13
CA ILE A 59 11.61 1.68 15.88
C ILE A 59 12.92 1.92 16.63
N PHE A 60 13.17 1.08 17.63
CA PHE A 60 14.46 0.96 18.33
C PHE A 60 15.29 -0.22 17.82
N ASN A 61 14.72 -1.09 16.99
CA ASN A 61 15.44 -2.22 16.41
C ASN A 61 16.40 -1.72 15.33
N ASP A 62 17.70 -1.84 15.57
CA ASP A 62 18.76 -1.31 14.70
C ASP A 62 18.69 -1.81 13.26
N ASN A 63 18.29 -3.07 13.05
CA ASN A 63 18.19 -3.65 11.71
C ASN A 63 17.00 -3.06 10.95
N LEU A 64 15.85 -2.93 11.63
CA LEU A 64 14.65 -2.34 11.02
C LEU A 64 14.80 -0.84 10.83
N ALA A 65 15.54 -0.16 11.72
CA ALA A 65 15.89 1.24 11.59
C ALA A 65 16.71 1.50 10.32
N LYS A 66 17.73 0.68 10.05
CA LYS A 66 18.53 0.77 8.80
C LYS A 66 17.67 0.55 7.56
N VAL A 67 16.76 -0.43 7.59
CA VAL A 67 15.83 -0.66 6.48
C VAL A 67 14.91 0.54 6.27
N ALA A 68 14.37 1.10 7.35
CA ALA A 68 13.52 2.28 7.28
C ALA A 68 14.28 3.50 6.72
N GLU A 69 15.49 3.75 7.20
CA GLU A 69 16.36 4.85 6.74
C GLU A 69 16.75 4.72 5.27
N GLN A 70 17.05 3.51 4.79
CA GLN A 70 17.54 3.30 3.43
C GLN A 70 16.44 3.25 2.36
N TYR A 71 15.26 2.74 2.70
CA TYR A 71 14.28 2.35 1.68
C TYR A 71 12.91 2.99 1.85
N LEU A 72 12.54 3.47 3.05
CA LEU A 72 11.22 4.05 3.25
C LEU A 72 11.19 5.53 2.92
N LYS A 73 10.09 5.93 2.29
CA LYS A 73 9.75 7.31 1.94
C LYS A 73 8.25 7.53 2.11
N LYS A 74 7.81 8.78 2.13
CA LYS A 74 6.39 9.14 2.14
C LYS A 74 5.63 8.34 1.08
N GLY A 75 4.48 7.82 1.47
CA GLY A 75 3.59 7.03 0.61
C GLY A 75 3.94 5.55 0.56
N ALA A 76 5.12 5.11 1.03
CA ALA A 76 5.51 3.70 0.97
C ALA A 76 4.51 2.82 1.75
N LYS A 77 4.12 1.68 1.16
CA LYS A 77 3.25 0.71 1.80
C LYS A 77 4.08 -0.29 2.60
N VAL A 78 3.71 -0.48 3.86
CA VAL A 78 4.46 -1.32 4.79
C VAL A 78 3.54 -2.23 5.61
N TYR A 79 4.03 -3.43 5.88
CA TYR A 79 3.59 -4.27 6.99
C TYR A 79 4.47 -3.98 8.21
N LEU A 80 3.86 -3.86 9.38
CA LEU A 80 4.53 -3.61 10.65
C LEU A 80 3.95 -4.51 11.73
N GLU A 81 4.84 -5.11 12.53
CA GLU A 81 4.48 -5.77 13.78
C GLU A 81 5.24 -5.15 14.96
N GLY A 82 4.51 -4.75 16.00
CA GLY A 82 5.09 -4.18 17.22
C GLY A 82 4.22 -4.44 18.45
N GLN A 83 4.35 -3.58 19.46
CA GLN A 83 3.56 -3.64 20.70
C GLN A 83 3.09 -2.23 21.09
N LEU A 84 1.93 -2.09 21.70
CA LEU A 84 1.48 -0.81 22.24
C LEU A 84 2.30 -0.46 23.48
N GLN A 85 2.80 0.77 23.55
CA GLN A 85 3.36 1.36 24.75
C GLN A 85 2.79 2.76 24.95
N THR A 86 2.29 3.02 26.15
CA THR A 86 1.84 4.36 26.54
C THR A 86 2.86 4.94 27.50
N ARG A 87 3.48 6.06 27.11
CA ARG A 87 4.38 6.81 27.99
C ARG A 87 3.70 8.04 28.54
N LYS A 88 4.01 8.36 29.80
CA LYS A 88 3.64 9.59 30.49
C LYS A 88 4.77 10.60 30.33
N TRP A 89 4.45 11.84 30.01
CA TRP A 89 5.39 12.95 29.97
C TRP A 89 4.71 14.22 30.46
N THR A 90 5.49 15.14 31.02
CA THR A 90 4.97 16.41 31.54
C THR A 90 5.16 17.50 30.49
N ASP A 91 4.10 18.26 30.20
CA ASP A 91 4.19 19.39 29.28
C ASP A 91 4.84 20.62 29.93
N GLN A 92 5.00 21.69 29.14
CA GLN A 92 5.62 22.93 29.62
C GLN A 92 4.81 23.63 30.73
N ASN A 93 3.51 23.30 30.86
CA ASN A 93 2.62 23.86 31.88
C ASN A 93 2.58 22.98 33.15
N GLY A 94 3.41 21.93 33.22
CA GLY A 94 3.43 21.00 34.35
C GLY A 94 2.31 19.97 34.33
N GLN A 95 1.54 19.84 33.24
CA GLN A 95 0.44 18.88 33.15
C GLN A 95 0.92 17.53 32.62
N ASP A 96 0.37 16.46 33.19
CA ASP A 96 0.64 15.10 32.76
C ASP A 96 -0.07 14.79 31.42
N ARG A 97 0.72 14.37 30.43
CA ARG A 97 0.25 13.94 29.10
C ARG A 97 0.62 12.49 28.87
N TYR A 98 -0.23 11.80 28.13
CA TYR A 98 -0.03 10.41 27.74
C TYR A 98 0.09 10.32 26.22
N THR A 99 1.02 9.50 25.75
CA THR A 99 1.17 9.23 24.32
C THR A 99 1.31 7.74 24.13
N THR A 100 0.41 7.18 23.34
CA THR A 100 0.43 5.76 22.95
C THR A 100 1.11 5.63 21.60
N GLU A 101 2.12 4.75 21.54
CA GLU A 101 2.97 4.51 20.38
C GLU A 101 3.05 3.00 20.14
N ILE A 102 3.25 2.61 18.88
CA ILE A 102 3.56 1.23 18.51
C ILE A 102 5.07 1.10 18.47
N VAL A 103 5.63 0.27 19.33
CA VAL A 103 7.07 0.23 19.55
C VAL A 103 7.65 -1.07 19.03
N LEU A 104 8.64 -0.97 18.15
CA LEU A 104 9.47 -2.09 17.71
C LEU A 104 10.77 -2.04 18.52
N GLN A 105 10.80 -2.77 19.63
CA GLN A 105 11.95 -2.81 20.55
C GLN A 105 13.17 -3.50 19.93
N LYS A 106 14.36 -3.30 20.51
CA LYS A 106 15.57 -4.02 20.13
C LYS A 106 15.31 -5.53 20.08
N PHE A 107 15.75 -6.17 19.00
CA PHE A 107 15.58 -7.61 18.73
C PHE A 107 14.12 -8.08 18.60
N ARG A 108 13.14 -7.18 18.48
CA ARG A 108 11.71 -7.48 18.34
C ARG A 108 11.07 -6.68 17.20
N GLY A 109 9.86 -7.10 16.84
CA GLY A 109 9.03 -6.48 15.81
C GLY A 109 9.42 -6.90 14.40
N GLU A 110 8.55 -6.58 13.45
CA GLU A 110 8.73 -6.88 12.03
C GLU A 110 8.40 -5.65 11.19
N LEU A 111 9.14 -5.49 10.09
CA LEU A 111 8.87 -4.48 9.08
C LEU A 111 9.10 -5.12 7.71
N GLN A 112 8.09 -5.05 6.85
CA GLN A 112 8.20 -5.47 5.46
C GLN A 112 7.69 -4.37 4.55
N MET A 113 8.45 -4.05 3.53
CA MET A 113 7.98 -3.19 2.44
C MET A 113 7.07 -4.01 1.54
N LEU A 114 5.88 -3.49 1.26
CA LEU A 114 4.88 -4.13 0.41
C LEU A 114 4.79 -3.47 -0.97
N ASP A 115 5.55 -2.40 -1.19
CA ASP A 115 5.63 -1.79 -2.51
C ASP A 115 6.27 -2.79 -3.49
N ALA A 116 5.62 -2.99 -4.64
CA ALA A 116 6.16 -3.78 -5.72
C ALA A 116 7.48 -3.14 -6.16
N ARG A 117 8.60 -3.81 -5.90
CA ARG A 117 9.88 -3.52 -6.55
C ARG A 117 9.66 -3.65 -8.07
N GLY A 118 9.38 -2.54 -8.76
CA GLY A 118 9.41 -2.50 -10.22
C GLY A 118 8.19 -1.96 -10.96
N GLN A 119 7.53 -0.89 -10.49
CA GLN A 119 7.01 0.05 -11.49
C GLN A 119 8.15 1.00 -11.84
N GLY A 120 8.96 0.54 -12.80
CA GLY A 120 10.11 1.25 -13.34
C GLY A 120 9.69 2.66 -13.76
N GLY A 121 10.54 3.62 -13.41
CA GLY A 121 10.40 4.98 -13.88
C GLY A 121 10.23 5.00 -15.40
N ASP A 122 9.25 5.79 -15.83
CA ASP A 122 9.21 6.52 -17.09
C ASP A 122 10.17 5.99 -18.17
N ALA A 123 9.72 4.98 -18.91
CA ALA A 123 9.98 5.00 -20.34
C ALA A 123 9.17 6.17 -20.91
N GLN A 124 9.75 7.37 -20.81
CA GLN A 124 9.37 8.52 -21.60
C GLN A 124 9.52 8.11 -23.06
N VAL A 125 8.43 7.62 -23.66
CA VAL A 125 8.33 7.40 -25.09
C VAL A 125 8.27 8.79 -25.71
N GLY A 126 9.43 9.39 -25.92
CA GLY A 126 9.58 10.59 -26.70
C GLY A 126 9.17 10.28 -28.14
N TYR A 127 7.98 10.71 -28.52
CA TYR A 127 7.62 10.91 -29.93
C TYR A 127 8.47 12.07 -30.47
N GLY A 128 9.74 11.77 -30.77
CA GLY A 128 10.64 12.63 -31.52
C GLY A 128 10.28 12.56 -33.00
N GLY A 129 9.74 13.66 -33.52
CA GLY A 129 9.48 13.83 -34.95
C GLY A 129 10.75 13.64 -35.78
N GLY A 130 10.71 12.67 -36.69
CA GLY A 130 11.74 12.42 -37.69
C GLY A 130 11.17 12.68 -39.08
N GLN A 131 11.44 13.88 -39.60
CA GLN A 131 11.21 14.26 -40.98
C GLN A 131 12.20 13.52 -41.88
N GLY A 132 11.70 12.71 -42.81
CA GLY A 132 12.52 11.90 -43.72
C GLY A 132 11.81 11.68 -45.06
N ASN A 133 11.96 12.65 -45.95
CA ASN A 133 11.56 12.65 -47.35
C ASN A 133 12.48 11.73 -48.19
N TYR A 134 11.95 10.65 -48.76
CA TYR A 134 12.46 10.02 -49.99
C TYR A 134 11.32 9.39 -50.79
N GLY A 135 11.17 9.84 -52.04
CA GLY A 135 10.11 9.47 -52.95
C GLY A 135 10.27 8.12 -53.65
N GLY A 136 9.29 7.81 -54.49
CA GLY A 136 9.30 6.67 -55.41
C GLY A 136 7.87 6.28 -55.78
N GLY A 137 7.47 6.59 -57.02
CA GLY A 137 6.09 6.48 -57.49
C GLY A 137 5.60 5.07 -57.84
N GLY A 138 4.36 5.02 -58.32
CA GLY A 138 3.80 3.83 -58.97
C GLY A 138 2.28 3.74 -58.84
N SER A 139 1.56 4.18 -59.89
CA SER A 139 0.14 3.93 -60.11
C SER A 139 -0.20 2.44 -60.22
N ARG A 140 -1.43 2.09 -59.82
CA ARG A 140 -2.34 0.95 -60.19
C ARG A 140 -3.18 0.66 -58.94
N GLY A 141 -4.49 0.54 -58.92
CA GLY A 141 -5.52 0.27 -59.91
C GLY A 141 -6.64 -0.43 -59.12
N SER A 142 -7.83 0.18 -59.13
CA SER A 142 -9.19 -0.38 -59.02
C SER A 142 -9.43 -1.82 -58.52
N ASP A 143 -10.46 -1.94 -57.65
CA ASP A 143 -11.70 -2.75 -57.86
C ASP A 143 -12.06 -3.85 -56.82
N PHE A 144 -13.39 -3.98 -56.60
CA PHE A 144 -14.22 -5.01 -55.96
C PHE A 144 -14.17 -5.10 -54.41
N GLY A 145 -15.24 -4.92 -53.61
CA GLY A 145 -16.68 -5.01 -53.84
C GLY A 145 -17.21 -6.43 -53.61
N GLN A 146 -17.66 -6.80 -52.40
CA GLN A 146 -18.75 -7.79 -52.21
C GLN A 146 -19.29 -7.84 -50.76
N SER A 147 -20.61 -7.69 -50.68
CA SER A 147 -21.53 -7.98 -49.58
C SER A 147 -21.79 -9.48 -49.37
N GLY A 148 -22.13 -9.89 -48.13
CA GLY A 148 -22.93 -11.10 -47.89
C GLY A 148 -22.84 -11.70 -46.47
N PRO A 149 -23.97 -11.90 -45.75
CA PRO A 149 -24.06 -12.56 -44.44
C PRO A 149 -24.47 -14.05 -44.56
N ALA A 150 -24.16 -14.88 -43.56
CA ALA A 150 -24.86 -16.17 -43.34
C ALA A 150 -24.62 -16.74 -41.93
N GLU A 151 -25.71 -17.21 -41.34
CA GLU A 151 -25.87 -17.96 -40.10
C GLU A 151 -25.22 -19.36 -40.14
N SER A 152 -25.02 -19.99 -38.96
CA SER A 152 -25.61 -21.30 -38.62
C SER A 152 -24.87 -22.05 -37.49
N SER A 153 -25.66 -22.36 -36.45
CA SER A 153 -25.68 -23.63 -35.69
C SER A 153 -24.56 -24.01 -34.72
N GLY A 154 -24.96 -24.15 -33.43
CA GLY A 154 -24.89 -25.48 -32.82
C GLY A 154 -24.24 -25.60 -31.44
N GLY A 155 -25.08 -25.60 -30.39
CA GLY A 155 -25.07 -26.67 -29.38
C GLY A 155 -24.34 -26.45 -28.05
N GLY A 156 -25.11 -26.48 -26.96
CA GLY A 156 -24.82 -27.38 -25.84
C GLY A 156 -24.58 -26.78 -24.45
N GLY A 157 -25.52 -27.06 -23.53
CA GLY A 157 -25.19 -27.40 -22.13
C GLY A 157 -25.40 -26.32 -21.08
N GLY A 158 -26.62 -26.27 -20.52
CA GLY A 158 -26.90 -25.52 -19.30
C GLY A 158 -26.43 -26.27 -18.05
N TYR A 159 -25.90 -25.52 -17.08
CA TYR A 159 -25.86 -25.87 -15.66
C TYR A 159 -26.04 -24.58 -14.87
N SER A 160 -27.26 -24.36 -14.39
CA SER A 160 -27.59 -23.34 -13.39
C SER A 160 -28.05 -24.08 -12.14
N GLN A 161 -27.72 -23.52 -10.97
CA GLN A 161 -28.26 -23.83 -9.63
C GLN A 161 -27.73 -25.14 -9.03
N ASN A 162 -26.84 -25.04 -8.02
CA ASN A 162 -26.65 -25.98 -6.89
C ASN A 162 -25.29 -25.77 -6.15
N LEU A 163 -24.84 -24.54 -5.91
CA LEU A 163 -23.63 -24.31 -5.07
C LEU A 163 -23.86 -23.33 -3.91
N ASP A 164 -25.12 -22.96 -3.65
CA ASP A 164 -25.55 -22.45 -2.35
C ASP A 164 -26.12 -23.63 -1.56
N ASP A 165 -25.80 -23.71 -0.27
CA ASP A 165 -26.25 -24.71 0.73
C ASP A 165 -25.24 -25.82 1.06
N GLU A 166 -24.16 -25.48 1.78
CA GLU A 166 -23.64 -26.28 2.92
C GLU A 166 -22.38 -25.62 3.53
N ILE A 167 -22.55 -24.73 4.51
CA ILE A 167 -21.49 -24.37 5.46
C ILE A 167 -21.99 -24.80 6.85
N PRO A 168 -21.49 -25.90 7.45
CA PRO A 168 -21.92 -26.33 8.77
C PRO A 168 -21.21 -25.53 9.88
N PHE A 169 -21.99 -25.32 10.96
CA PHE A 169 -21.74 -24.50 12.16
C PHE A 169 -20.52 -24.90 12.99
#